data_AF-A0A2Z2K7D7-F1
#
_entry.id   AF-A0A2Z2K7D7-F1
#
_cell.length_a   1.000
_cell.length_b   1.000
_cell.length_c   1.000
_cell.angle_alpha   90.00
_cell.angle_beta   90.00
_cell.angle_gamma   90.00
#
_symmetry.space_group_name_H-M   'P 1'
#
loop_
_entity.id
_entity.type
_entity.pdbx_description
1 polymer ?
#
loop_
_entity_poly.entity_id
_entity_poly.type
_entity_poly.pdbx_seq_one_letter_code
_entity_poly.pdbx_strand_id
1 'polypeptide(L)'
;MKLNCKDQHYKGIALTLLKRNYAGYAAKRYLLNRTSQNVWIPNKHLEPDGTIKPGEDLDYVFRKAQRQLELAGYTGSIPGIKRRSAEGGI
;
A
#
# COMPACT_ATOMS: atom_id res chain seq x y z
N MET A 1 -15.59 -13.85 9.04
CA MET A 1 -14.25 -13.27 9.24
C MET A 1 -14.36 -11.76 9.34
N LYS A 2 -13.78 -11.14 10.36
CA LYS A 2 -13.81 -9.68 10.56
C LYS A 2 -12.56 -9.07 9.93
N LEU A 3 -12.74 -8.10 9.02
CA LEU A 3 -11.62 -7.39 8.40
C LEU A 3 -11.07 -6.31 9.34
N ASN A 4 -9.76 -6.15 9.38
CA ASN A 4 -9.12 -5.08 10.12
C ASN A 4 -9.00 -3.83 9.27
N CYS A 5 -9.99 -2.96 9.43
CA CYS A 5 -10.06 -1.66 8.79
C CYS A 5 -9.38 -0.54 9.60
N LYS A 6 -8.54 -0.89 10.59
CA LYS A 6 -7.76 0.12 11.32
C LYS A 6 -6.63 0.65 10.43
N ASP A 7 -6.18 1.85 10.75
CA ASP A 7 -5.00 2.45 10.10
C ASP A 7 -3.75 1.66 10.48
N GLN A 8 -3.01 1.26 9.46
CA GLN A 8 -1.76 0.52 9.55
C GLN A 8 -0.65 1.38 8.96
N HIS A 9 0.59 1.19 9.44
CA HIS A 9 1.72 1.97 8.96
C HIS A 9 2.79 1.05 8.38
N TYR A 10 3.19 1.30 7.14
CA TYR A 10 4.30 0.62 6.49
C TYR A 10 5.37 1.65 6.11
N LYS A 11 6.53 1.61 6.77
CA LYS A 11 7.66 2.53 6.52
C LYS A 11 7.26 4.02 6.48
N GLY A 12 6.29 4.42 7.31
CA GLY A 12 5.74 5.79 7.37
C GLY A 12 4.55 6.06 6.43
N ILE A 13 4.12 5.09 5.62
CA ILE A 13 2.92 5.16 4.79
C ILE A 13 1.73 4.67 5.60
N ALA A 14 0.71 5.52 5.76
CA ALA A 14 -0.55 5.17 6.39
C ALA A 14 -1.45 4.45 5.37
N LEU A 15 -1.93 3.28 5.77
CA LEU A 15 -2.67 2.32 4.97
C LEU A 15 -3.95 1.93 5.70
N THR A 16 -5.10 2.18 5.09
CA THR A 16 -6.39 1.82 5.65
C THR A 16 -7.04 0.79 4.75
N LEU A 17 -7.33 -0.41 5.28
CA LEU A 17 -8.02 -1.44 4.50
C LEU A 17 -9.45 -0.98 4.17
N LEU A 18 -9.81 -1.06 2.89
CA LEU A 18 -11.16 -0.75 2.45
C LEU A 18 -12.10 -1.92 2.79
N LYS A 19 -13.19 -1.66 3.50
CA LYS A 19 -14.17 -2.71 3.85
C LYS A 19 -14.95 -3.15 2.60
N ARG A 20 -14.58 -4.28 2.01
CA ARG A 20 -15.29 -4.91 0.88
C ARG A 20 -15.31 -6.43 1.01
N ASN A 21 -16.14 -7.08 0.19
CA ASN A 21 -16.07 -8.52 0.02
C ASN A 21 -14.86 -8.87 -0.85
N TYR A 22 -13.88 -9.55 -0.26
CA TYR A 22 -12.65 -10.03 -0.94
C TYR A 22 -12.68 -11.54 -1.18
N ALA A 23 -13.84 -12.20 -1.10
CA ALA A 23 -13.96 -13.62 -1.42
C ALA A 23 -13.46 -13.89 -2.85
N GLY A 24 -12.47 -14.77 -2.99
CA GLY A 24 -11.86 -15.12 -4.27
C GLY A 24 -10.78 -14.15 -4.78
N TYR A 25 -10.47 -13.06 -4.06
CA TYR A 25 -9.42 -12.12 -4.47
C TYR A 25 -8.06 -12.51 -3.87
N ALA A 26 -7.01 -12.47 -4.70
CA ALA A 26 -5.62 -12.71 -4.28
C ALA A 26 -4.94 -11.47 -3.65
N ALA A 27 -5.63 -10.34 -3.59
CA ALA A 27 -5.14 -9.09 -3.03
C ALA A 27 -6.27 -8.30 -2.35
N LYS A 28 -5.90 -7.44 -1.42
CA LYS A 28 -6.80 -6.51 -0.74
C LYS A 28 -6.48 -5.07 -1.09
N ARG A 29 -7.50 -4.21 -1.05
CA ARG A 29 -7.39 -2.79 -1.45
C ARG A 29 -7.22 -1.90 -0.22
N TYR A 30 -6.16 -1.11 -0.22
CA TYR A 30 -5.82 -0.17 0.86
C TYR A 30 -5.88 1.26 0.34
N LEU A 31 -6.42 2.15 1.16
CA LEU A 31 -6.34 3.59 0.94
C LEU A 31 -5.00 4.12 1.46
N LEU A 32 -4.38 5.01 0.70
CA LEU A 32 -3.16 5.70 1.10
C LEU A 32 -3.55 6.98 1.84
N ASN A 33 -3.07 7.16 3.07
CA ASN A 33 -3.29 8.37 3.87
C ASN A 33 -4.78 8.80 3.99
N ARG A 34 -5.71 7.84 4.00
CA ARG A 34 -7.17 8.09 3.93
C ARG A 34 -7.62 8.98 2.76
N THR A 35 -6.85 9.03 1.69
CA THR A 35 -7.18 9.74 0.45
C THR A 35 -7.95 8.84 -0.52
N SER A 36 -8.37 9.39 -1.65
CA SER A 36 -8.94 8.63 -2.77
C SER A 36 -7.92 7.72 -3.47
N GLN A 37 -6.62 7.90 -3.18
CA GLN A 37 -5.56 7.07 -3.72
C GLN A 37 -5.55 5.72 -3.01
N ASN A 38 -5.32 4.67 -3.79
CA ASN A 38 -5.45 3.31 -3.30
C ASN A 38 -4.44 2.37 -3.97
N VAL A 39 -4.06 1.33 -3.24
CA VAL A 39 -3.12 0.31 -3.67
C VAL A 39 -3.65 -1.08 -3.38
N TRP A 40 -3.26 -2.05 -4.20
CA TRP A 40 -3.57 -3.45 -4.00
C TRP A 40 -2.37 -4.15 -3.38
N ILE A 41 -2.57 -4.71 -2.19
CA ILE A 41 -1.55 -5.49 -1.49
C ILE A 41 -1.92 -6.97 -1.61
N PRO A 42 -1.04 -7.82 -2.17
CA PRO A 42 -1.29 -9.26 -2.28
C PRO A 42 -1.45 -9.93 -0.92
N ASN A 43 -2.36 -10.90 -0.83
CA ASN A 43 -2.69 -11.59 0.41
C ASN A 43 -1.50 -12.35 1.01
N LYS A 44 -0.46 -12.68 0.23
CA LYS A 44 0.75 -13.35 0.75
C LYS A 44 1.44 -12.53 1.86
N HIS A 45 1.41 -11.20 1.74
CA HIS A 45 1.99 -10.25 2.69
C HIS A 45 1.03 -9.83 3.81
N LEU A 46 -0.20 -10.37 3.79
CA LEU A 46 -1.27 -9.97 4.68
C LEU A 46 -1.74 -11.16 5.51
N GLU A 47 -2.19 -10.87 6.70
CA GLU A 47 -2.98 -11.77 7.52
C GLU A 47 -4.39 -11.94 6.92
N PRO A 48 -5.10 -13.03 7.26
CA PRO A 48 -6.46 -13.27 6.78
C PRO A 48 -7.42 -12.13 7.12
N ASP A 49 -7.18 -11.37 8.18
CA ASP A 49 -7.97 -10.18 8.55
C ASP A 49 -7.59 -8.92 7.74
N GLY A 50 -6.44 -8.92 7.05
CA GLY A 50 -5.91 -7.78 6.30
C GLY A 50 -4.90 -6.94 7.10
N THR A 51 -4.38 -7.47 8.20
CA THR A 51 -3.19 -6.89 8.85
C THR A 51 -1.95 -7.17 8.00
N ILE A 52 -1.10 -6.18 7.80
CA ILE A 52 0.19 -6.34 7.13
C ILE A 52 1.09 -7.14 8.06
N LYS A 53 1.68 -8.22 7.55
CA LYS A 53 2.61 -9.04 8.34
C LYS A 53 3.86 -8.22 8.66
N PRO A 54 4.36 -8.27 9.90
CA PRO A 54 5.55 -7.53 10.29
C PRO A 54 6.78 -8.06 9.53
N GLY A 55 7.61 -7.15 9.02
CA GLY A 55 8.85 -7.51 8.31
C GLY A 55 8.70 -7.91 6.84
N GLU A 56 7.48 -7.95 6.30
CA GLU A 56 7.26 -8.24 4.87
C GLU A 56 7.71 -7.09 3.96
N ASP A 57 8.22 -7.44 2.77
CA ASP A 57 8.59 -6.45 1.76
C ASP A 57 7.41 -6.09 0.85
N LEU A 58 6.87 -4.89 1.04
CA LEU A 58 5.87 -4.28 0.17
C LEU A 58 6.48 -3.23 -0.77
N ASP A 59 7.80 -3.10 -0.80
CA ASP A 59 8.49 -2.00 -1.48
C ASP A 59 8.18 -1.99 -2.97
N TYR A 60 8.07 -3.16 -3.60
CA TYR A 60 7.72 -3.27 -5.01
C TYR A 60 6.28 -2.80 -5.33
N VAL A 61 5.34 -2.93 -4.39
CA VAL A 61 3.95 -2.44 -4.55
C VAL A 61 3.97 -0.92 -4.58
N PHE A 62 4.62 -0.32 -3.59
CA PHE A 62 4.76 1.13 -3.46
C PHE A 62 5.63 1.75 -4.55
N ARG A 63 6.66 1.02 -5.02
CA ARG A 63 7.49 1.43 -6.15
C ARG A 63 6.70 1.54 -7.44
N LYS A 64 5.68 0.69 -7.65
CA LYS A 64 4.74 0.83 -8.78
C LYS A 64 3.71 1.93 -8.53
N ALA A 65 3.34 2.15 -7.26
CA ALA A 65 2.32 3.11 -6.87
C ALA A 65 2.87 4.52 -6.51
N GLN A 66 4.02 4.93 -7.06
CA GLN A 66 4.66 6.21 -6.72
C GLN A 66 3.73 7.40 -6.96
N ARG A 67 3.05 7.44 -8.11
CA ARG A 67 2.11 8.53 -8.41
C ARG A 67 0.95 8.60 -7.41
N GLN A 68 0.46 7.45 -6.95
CA GLN A 68 -0.61 7.39 -5.94
C GLN A 68 -0.09 7.88 -4.57
N LEU A 69 1.15 7.52 -4.22
CA LEU A 69 1.81 8.00 -3.00
C LEU A 69 2.00 9.52 -3.02
N GLU A 70 2.50 10.07 -4.13
CA GLU A 70 2.67 11.52 -4.32
C GLU A 70 1.33 12.26 -4.18
N LEU A 71 0.29 11.78 -4.87
CA LEU A 71 -1.06 12.35 -4.79
C LEU A 71 -1.70 12.19 -3.40
N ALA A 72 -1.25 11.22 -2.61
CA ALA A 72 -1.67 11.02 -1.22
C ALA A 72 -0.89 11.90 -0.23
N GLY A 73 0.09 12.68 -0.70
CA GLY A 73 0.93 13.55 0.12
C GLY A 73 2.29 12.96 0.51
N TYR A 74 2.65 11.76 0.05
CA TYR A 74 3.96 11.14 0.28
C TYR A 74 4.97 11.58 -0.77
N THR A 75 5.32 12.87 -0.74
CA THR A 75 6.31 13.50 -1.63
C THR A 75 7.73 13.50 -1.04
N GLY A 76 7.96 12.81 0.07
CA GLY A 76 9.27 12.61 0.70
C GLY A 76 9.95 11.27 0.33
N SER A 77 11.26 11.18 0.56
CA SER A 77 12.00 9.92 0.37
C SER A 77 11.54 8.91 1.42
N ILE A 78 10.97 7.79 0.97
CA ILE A 78 10.53 6.71 1.86
C ILE A 78 11.67 5.69 1.93
N PRO A 79 12.19 5.35 3.12
CA PRO A 79 13.31 4.43 3.26
C PRO A 79 12.98 3.07 2.61
N GLY A 80 13.86 2.56 1.76
CA GLY A 80 13.68 1.30 1.01
C GLY A 80 12.92 1.43 -0.32
N ILE A 81 12.03 2.42 -0.47
CA ILE A 81 11.31 2.65 -1.72
C ILE A 81 12.06 3.71 -2.54
N LYS A 82 13.01 3.26 -3.37
CA LYS A 82 13.65 4.15 -4.34
C LYS A 82 12.59 4.68 -5.30
N ARG A 83 12.51 6.01 -5.42
CA ARG A 83 11.78 6.62 -6.53
C ARG A 83 12.37 6.12 -7.82
N ARG A 84 11.51 5.91 -8.81
CA ARG A 84 11.99 5.69 -10.15
C ARG A 84 12.55 7.05 -10.56
N SER A 85 13.88 7.17 -10.60
CA SER A 85 14.48 8.30 -11.32
C SER A 85 13.80 8.31 -12.68
N ALA A 86 13.22 9.44 -13.04
CA ALA A 86 12.70 9.64 -14.38
C ALA A 86 13.92 9.62 -15.32
N GLU A 87 14.41 8.43 -15.66
CA GLU A 87 15.40 8.26 -16.71
C GLU A 87 14.66 8.29 -18.05
N GLY A 88 14.72 9.47 -18.67
CA GLY A 88 14.91 9.64 -20.10
C GLY A 88 13.65 9.67 -20.99
N GLY A 89 13.46 10.81 -21.68
CA GLY A 89 12.65 10.86 -22.88
C GLY A 89 12.29 12.28 -23.34
N ILE A 90 13.29 13.01 -23.84
CA ILE A 90 13.26 14.16 -24.79
C ILE A 90 12.15 15.22 -24.64
#